data_AF-A0A3B0X8N4-F1
#
_entry.id   AF-A0A3B0X8N4-F1
#
_cell.length_a   1.000
_cell.length_b   1.000
_cell.length_c   1.000
_cell.angle_alpha   90.00
_cell.angle_beta   90.00
_cell.angle_gamma   90.00
#
_symmetry.space_group_name_H-M   'P 1'
#
loop_
_entity.id
_entity.type
_entity.pdbx_description
1 polymer ?
#
loop_
_entity_poly.entity_id
_entity_poly.type
_entity_poly.pdbx_seq_one_letter_code
_entity_poly.pdbx_strand_id
1 'polypeptide(L)'
;VIAAAWLHDTVEDTPATLGDIESTFGTSVAELVEELTDVSKPSDGNRAARKEIDRQHLAQASRRAKTIKLADLIHNCADIVHHDKKFAVIFLSEMRALLDVLKSGDETLLKKAHKLYEKSLEKTGANECRQRHIEPENTPGLRLPAFSDEYFKNKFLDLFSARDIAESLISFDSETSVKKAADAFNYHKQSIASIRINGKIQGYLKKEGLKGEVCGDSMCHYTVDQVIKGTDGLRDVIHVLTRHDYCFVSVLGEVSGVITRDDINKPQVRMWLFGLVTMIETGITQLIEKSYPEQAWRHTLSEGRLEKAEKMCKERQRRNLHCQLIDCLQLSDKAGILIHDKKTLALMGFDSGKQAKKVVKELESLRNHLAHAQDIVLHDWAQIARLVNRLSAQK
;
A
#
# COMPACT_ATOMS: atom_id res chain seq x y z
N VAL A 1 -24.05 9.60 -25.06
CA VAL A 1 -24.24 9.16 -23.65
C VAL A 1 -24.19 7.65 -23.55
N ILE A 2 -25.13 6.89 -24.11
CA ILE A 2 -25.10 5.41 -23.99
C ILE A 2 -23.83 4.80 -24.59
N ALA A 3 -23.46 5.21 -25.82
CA ALA A 3 -22.21 4.75 -26.45
C ALA A 3 -20.98 5.11 -25.59
N ALA A 4 -20.88 6.36 -25.11
CA ALA A 4 -19.80 6.78 -24.22
C ALA A 4 -19.77 6.00 -22.88
N ALA A 5 -20.93 5.66 -22.31
CA ALA A 5 -21.00 4.84 -21.10
C ALA A 5 -20.49 3.41 -21.33
N TRP A 6 -20.73 2.85 -22.51
CA TRP A 6 -20.17 1.56 -22.90
C TRP A 6 -18.66 1.62 -23.11
N LEU A 7 -18.15 2.77 -23.57
CA LEU A 7 -16.75 2.96 -23.95
C LEU A 7 -15.90 3.66 -22.88
N HIS A 8 -16.45 4.01 -21.72
CA HIS A 8 -15.81 4.96 -20.81
C HIS A 8 -14.42 4.53 -20.32
N ASP A 9 -14.20 3.22 -20.12
CA ASP A 9 -12.90 2.68 -19.69
C ASP A 9 -12.01 2.25 -20.87
N THR A 10 -12.47 2.37 -22.12
CA THR A 10 -11.75 1.78 -23.26
C THR A 10 -10.39 2.43 -23.51
N VAL A 11 -10.23 3.72 -23.25
CA VAL A 11 -8.95 4.42 -23.39
C VAL A 11 -7.99 4.07 -22.24
N GLU A 12 -8.51 3.67 -21.09
CA GLU A 12 -7.72 3.30 -19.91
C GLU A 12 -7.27 1.83 -19.94
N ASP A 13 -8.20 0.93 -20.30
CA ASP A 13 -8.03 -0.51 -20.17
C ASP A 13 -7.63 -1.20 -21.49
N THR A 14 -7.66 -0.47 -22.61
CA THR A 14 -7.36 -1.03 -23.93
C THR A 14 -6.42 -0.12 -24.74
N PRO A 15 -5.81 -0.63 -25.82
CA PRO A 15 -4.99 0.19 -26.72
C PRO A 15 -5.77 1.23 -27.55
N ALA A 16 -7.10 1.27 -27.44
CA ALA A 16 -7.93 2.21 -28.20
C ALA A 16 -7.61 3.66 -27.80
N THR A 17 -7.47 4.52 -28.80
CA THR A 17 -7.21 5.94 -28.60
C THR A 17 -8.49 6.76 -28.73
N LEU A 18 -8.48 8.00 -28.20
CA LEU A 18 -9.57 8.96 -28.45
C LEU A 18 -9.81 9.19 -29.95
N GLY A 19 -8.77 9.10 -30.78
CA GLY A 19 -8.89 9.18 -32.25
C GLY A 19 -9.62 7.98 -32.87
N ASP A 20 -9.42 6.78 -32.32
CA ASP A 20 -10.17 5.58 -32.75
C ASP A 20 -11.65 5.70 -32.39
N ILE A 21 -11.95 6.25 -31.20
CA ILE A 21 -13.31 6.51 -30.76
C ILE A 21 -13.97 7.62 -31.59
N GLU A 22 -13.25 8.70 -31.87
CA GLU A 22 -13.74 9.80 -32.69
C GLU A 22 -14.05 9.34 -34.12
N SER A 23 -13.16 8.59 -34.74
CA SER A 23 -13.36 8.09 -36.12
C SER A 23 -14.50 7.09 -36.25
N THR A 24 -14.78 6.31 -35.19
CA THR A 24 -15.80 5.25 -35.22
C THR A 24 -17.16 5.71 -34.70
N PHE A 25 -17.18 6.53 -33.65
CA PHE A 25 -18.39 6.91 -32.90
C PHE A 25 -18.67 8.43 -32.92
N GLY A 26 -17.77 9.22 -33.50
CA GLY A 26 -17.89 10.67 -33.66
C GLY A 26 -17.36 11.47 -32.48
N THR A 27 -17.03 12.74 -32.74
CA THR A 27 -16.41 13.68 -31.79
C THR A 27 -17.18 13.80 -30.47
N SER A 28 -18.52 13.90 -30.51
CA SER A 28 -19.30 14.02 -29.27
C SER A 28 -19.21 12.80 -28.34
N VAL A 29 -18.87 11.61 -28.86
CA VAL A 29 -18.63 10.42 -28.03
C VAL A 29 -17.21 10.44 -27.49
N ALA A 30 -16.22 10.79 -28.32
CA ALA A 30 -14.83 10.90 -27.90
C ALA A 30 -14.64 11.95 -26.80
N GLU A 31 -15.26 13.14 -26.91
CA GLU A 31 -15.24 14.18 -25.88
C GLU A 31 -15.76 13.67 -24.53
N LEU A 32 -16.85 12.90 -24.54
CA LEU A 32 -17.40 12.33 -23.30
C LEU A 32 -16.50 11.25 -22.70
N VAL A 33 -15.79 10.47 -23.52
CA VAL A 33 -14.84 9.47 -23.03
C VAL A 33 -13.59 10.15 -22.48
N GLU A 34 -13.09 11.19 -23.15
CA GLU A 34 -11.99 12.02 -22.66
C GLU A 34 -12.29 12.62 -21.29
N GLU A 35 -13.48 13.23 -21.12
CA GLU A 35 -13.94 13.78 -19.83
C GLU A 35 -14.09 12.74 -18.70
N LEU A 36 -14.17 11.45 -19.06
CA LEU A 36 -14.31 10.33 -18.13
C LEU A 36 -12.99 9.62 -17.84
N THR A 37 -11.94 9.92 -18.62
CA THR A 37 -10.63 9.27 -18.55
C THR A 37 -9.77 9.93 -17.46
N ASP A 38 -9.13 9.13 -16.60
CA ASP A 38 -8.19 9.60 -15.56
C ASP A 38 -7.01 10.33 -16.24
N VAL A 39 -6.79 11.59 -15.84
CA VAL A 39 -5.72 12.45 -16.41
C VAL A 39 -4.43 12.40 -15.60
N SER A 40 -4.48 11.84 -14.39
CA SER A 40 -3.32 11.74 -13.50
C SER A 40 -2.29 10.73 -14.00
N LYS A 41 -1.01 11.06 -13.83
CA LYS A 41 0.13 10.20 -14.20
C LYS A 41 0.77 9.59 -12.96
N PRO A 42 1.48 8.45 -13.09
CA PRO A 42 2.25 7.87 -11.99
C PRO A 42 3.26 8.83 -11.35
N SER A 43 3.74 9.83 -12.11
CA SER A 43 4.63 10.90 -11.65
C SER A 43 3.97 11.93 -10.73
N ASP A 44 2.64 12.04 -10.73
CA ASP A 44 1.91 13.16 -10.10
C ASP A 44 1.71 12.97 -8.58
N GLY A 45 2.55 12.15 -7.96
CA GLY A 45 2.59 11.95 -6.52
C GLY A 45 1.85 10.69 -6.05
N ASN A 46 1.44 10.72 -4.78
CA ASN A 46 0.81 9.58 -4.12
C ASN A 46 -0.65 9.36 -4.60
N ARG A 47 -1.28 8.24 -4.21
CA ARG A 47 -2.66 7.89 -4.64
C ARG A 47 -3.68 9.00 -4.38
N ALA A 48 -3.58 9.69 -3.23
CA ALA A 48 -4.51 10.75 -2.89
C ALA A 48 -4.31 11.97 -3.81
N ALA A 49 -3.06 12.34 -4.12
CA ALA A 49 -2.77 13.41 -5.06
C ALA A 49 -3.30 13.09 -6.47
N ARG A 50 -3.13 11.86 -6.95
CA ARG A 50 -3.65 11.42 -8.24
C ARG A 50 -5.17 11.41 -8.29
N LYS A 51 -5.83 10.79 -7.30
CA LYS A 51 -7.30 10.81 -7.21
C LYS A 51 -7.86 12.21 -6.96
N GLU A 52 -7.10 13.11 -6.38
CA GLU A 52 -7.47 14.52 -6.31
C GLU A 52 -7.42 15.20 -7.68
N ILE A 53 -6.37 14.94 -8.47
CA ILE A 53 -6.25 15.43 -9.85
C ILE A 53 -7.42 14.92 -10.71
N ASP A 54 -7.71 13.61 -10.67
CA ASP A 54 -8.81 13.01 -11.43
C ASP A 54 -10.18 13.54 -10.95
N ARG A 55 -10.33 13.77 -9.64
CA ARG A 55 -11.54 14.38 -9.08
C ARG A 55 -11.71 15.83 -9.54
N GLN A 56 -10.63 16.61 -9.62
CA GLN A 56 -10.67 17.97 -10.14
C GLN A 56 -10.99 18.00 -11.63
N HIS A 57 -10.47 17.05 -12.41
CA HIS A 57 -10.85 16.84 -13.80
C HIS A 57 -12.36 16.55 -13.94
N LEU A 58 -12.87 15.56 -13.20
CA LEU A 58 -14.30 15.22 -13.17
C LEU A 58 -15.18 16.36 -12.63
N ALA A 59 -14.67 17.22 -11.76
CA ALA A 59 -15.39 18.39 -11.28
C ALA A 59 -15.70 19.38 -12.42
N GLN A 60 -14.81 19.47 -13.41
CA GLN A 60 -14.94 20.32 -14.59
C GLN A 60 -15.67 19.63 -15.75
N ALA A 61 -15.84 18.31 -15.69
CA ALA A 61 -16.54 17.53 -16.72
C ALA A 61 -18.00 17.98 -16.93
N SER A 62 -18.52 17.70 -18.14
CA SER A 62 -19.86 18.06 -18.53
C SER A 62 -20.92 17.33 -17.70
N ARG A 63 -22.14 17.88 -17.67
CA ARG A 63 -23.31 17.22 -17.06
C ARG A 63 -23.51 15.79 -17.59
N ARG A 64 -23.24 15.57 -18.88
CA ARG A 64 -23.43 14.27 -19.54
C ARG A 64 -22.39 13.25 -19.07
N ALA A 65 -21.12 13.62 -18.94
CA ALA A 65 -20.07 12.76 -18.39
C ALA A 65 -20.32 12.45 -16.91
N LYS A 66 -20.66 13.45 -16.09
CA LYS A 66 -21.00 13.24 -14.67
C LYS A 66 -22.16 12.25 -14.47
N THR A 67 -23.17 12.27 -15.35
CA THR A 67 -24.24 11.26 -15.37
C THR A 67 -23.72 9.86 -15.62
N ILE A 68 -22.77 9.68 -16.54
CA ILE A 68 -22.15 8.39 -16.83
C ILE A 68 -21.34 7.93 -15.61
N LYS A 69 -20.53 8.81 -15.00
CA LYS A 69 -19.73 8.45 -13.82
C LYS A 69 -20.58 8.08 -12.61
N LEU A 70 -21.77 8.69 -12.46
CA LEU A 70 -22.74 8.27 -11.44
C LEU A 70 -23.26 6.85 -11.68
N ALA A 71 -23.53 6.47 -12.93
CA ALA A 71 -23.96 5.11 -13.26
C ALA A 71 -22.85 4.09 -12.99
N ASP A 72 -21.62 4.41 -13.39
CA ASP A 72 -20.41 3.64 -13.12
C ASP A 72 -20.20 3.42 -11.61
N LEU A 73 -20.22 4.49 -10.82
CA LEU A 73 -20.09 4.39 -9.35
C LEU A 73 -21.16 3.52 -8.70
N ILE A 74 -22.41 3.57 -9.18
CA ILE A 74 -23.49 2.73 -8.66
C ILE A 74 -23.22 1.26 -8.95
N HIS A 75 -22.77 0.94 -10.16
CA HIS A 75 -22.44 -0.41 -10.58
C HIS A 75 -21.28 -0.96 -9.75
N ASN A 76 -20.17 -0.24 -9.71
CA ASN A 76 -18.96 -0.65 -9.00
C ASN A 76 -19.18 -0.76 -7.49
N CYS A 77 -19.95 0.17 -6.90
CA CYS A 77 -20.28 0.09 -5.48
C CYS A 77 -21.05 -1.19 -5.12
N ALA A 78 -22.01 -1.60 -5.96
CA ALA A 78 -22.81 -2.78 -5.69
C ALA A 78 -21.98 -4.06 -5.74
N ASP A 79 -21.07 -4.15 -6.72
CA ASP A 79 -20.17 -5.28 -6.92
C ASP A 79 -19.11 -5.36 -5.80
N ILE A 80 -18.38 -4.27 -5.57
CA ILE A 80 -17.29 -4.20 -4.59
C ILE A 80 -17.77 -4.52 -3.17
N VAL A 81 -18.91 -3.95 -2.75
CA VAL A 81 -19.44 -4.19 -1.40
C VAL A 81 -19.85 -5.64 -1.19
N HIS A 82 -20.21 -6.35 -2.25
CA HIS A 82 -20.59 -7.75 -2.16
C HIS A 82 -19.38 -8.69 -2.14
N HIS A 83 -18.36 -8.41 -2.95
CA HIS A 83 -17.25 -9.33 -3.22
C HIS A 83 -15.99 -9.02 -2.41
N ASP A 84 -15.73 -7.76 -2.04
CA ASP A 84 -14.53 -7.38 -1.28
C ASP A 84 -14.88 -6.40 -0.15
N LYS A 85 -15.28 -6.95 0.99
CA LYS A 85 -15.63 -6.16 2.20
C LYS A 85 -14.46 -5.31 2.72
N LYS A 86 -13.21 -5.66 2.45
CA LYS A 86 -12.04 -4.91 2.93
C LYS A 86 -11.78 -3.71 2.02
N PHE A 87 -11.84 -3.90 0.70
CA PHE A 87 -11.70 -2.82 -0.28
C PHE A 87 -12.92 -1.90 -0.31
N ALA A 88 -14.12 -2.42 -0.01
CA ALA A 88 -15.35 -1.64 0.05
C ALA A 88 -15.23 -0.40 0.94
N VAL A 89 -14.50 -0.48 2.05
CA VAL A 89 -14.28 0.68 2.94
C VAL A 89 -13.48 1.79 2.24
N ILE A 90 -12.48 1.43 1.45
CA ILE A 90 -11.65 2.37 0.69
C ILE A 90 -12.46 2.95 -0.47
N PHE A 91 -13.12 2.08 -1.26
CA PHE A 91 -13.94 2.52 -2.38
C PHE A 91 -15.07 3.46 -1.94
N LEU A 92 -15.78 3.14 -0.86
CA LEU A 92 -16.86 4.00 -0.34
C LEU A 92 -16.34 5.40 -0.01
N SER A 93 -15.12 5.48 0.51
CA SER A 93 -14.54 6.77 0.83
C SER A 93 -14.15 7.63 -0.39
N GLU A 94 -13.65 6.99 -1.45
CA GLU A 94 -13.37 7.64 -2.73
C GLU A 94 -14.69 8.03 -3.43
N MET A 95 -15.70 7.15 -3.37
CA MET A 95 -17.05 7.41 -3.86
C MET A 95 -17.66 8.64 -3.19
N ARG A 96 -17.48 8.83 -1.87
CA ARG A 96 -17.96 10.02 -1.15
C ARG A 96 -17.37 11.31 -1.74
N ALA A 97 -16.06 11.33 -1.96
CA ALA A 97 -15.37 12.51 -2.49
C ALA A 97 -15.80 12.82 -3.94
N LEU A 98 -16.10 11.80 -4.73
CA LEU A 98 -16.63 11.96 -6.09
C LEU A 98 -18.07 12.48 -6.10
N LEU A 99 -18.95 11.98 -5.22
CA LEU A 99 -20.33 12.46 -5.12
C LEU A 99 -20.40 13.98 -4.85
N ASP A 100 -19.41 14.57 -4.18
CA ASP A 100 -19.34 16.00 -3.96
C ASP A 100 -19.17 16.84 -5.23
N VAL A 101 -18.51 16.29 -6.25
CA VAL A 101 -18.22 16.99 -7.52
C VAL A 101 -19.18 16.60 -8.67
N LEU A 102 -19.90 15.49 -8.51
CA LEU A 102 -20.87 14.96 -9.49
C LEU A 102 -22.29 15.56 -9.36
N LYS A 103 -22.50 16.55 -8.49
CA LYS A 103 -23.82 17.14 -8.16
C LYS A 103 -24.62 17.65 -9.37
N SER A 104 -23.94 18.05 -10.44
CA SER A 104 -24.58 18.54 -11.66
C SER A 104 -24.98 17.45 -12.66
N GLY A 105 -24.76 16.17 -12.34
CA GLY A 105 -25.21 15.03 -13.14
C GLY A 105 -26.72 14.77 -13.08
N ASP A 106 -27.16 13.57 -13.43
CA ASP A 106 -28.56 13.15 -13.32
C ASP A 106 -29.01 13.07 -11.85
N GLU A 107 -30.10 13.76 -11.51
CA GLU A 107 -30.59 13.87 -10.13
C GLU A 107 -31.09 12.52 -9.57
N THR A 108 -31.65 11.67 -10.42
CA THR A 108 -32.18 10.36 -10.02
C THR A 108 -31.04 9.41 -9.71
N LEU A 109 -30.01 9.38 -10.56
CA LEU A 109 -28.79 8.60 -10.31
C LEU A 109 -28.03 9.12 -9.09
N LEU A 110 -27.92 10.43 -8.90
CA LEU A 110 -27.28 11.01 -7.74
C LEU A 110 -27.96 10.58 -6.43
N LYS A 111 -29.30 10.66 -6.37
CA LYS A 111 -30.09 10.16 -5.23
C LYS A 111 -29.89 8.65 -5.02
N LYS A 112 -29.84 7.87 -6.09
CA LYS A 112 -29.60 6.42 -6.03
C LYS A 112 -28.20 6.10 -5.51
N ALA A 113 -27.17 6.83 -5.95
CA ALA A 113 -25.79 6.67 -5.52
C ALA A 113 -25.62 7.01 -4.04
N HIS A 114 -26.20 8.11 -3.55
CA HIS A 114 -26.21 8.44 -2.12
C HIS A 114 -26.92 7.37 -1.29
N LYS A 115 -28.09 6.90 -1.72
CA LYS A 115 -28.82 5.83 -1.00
C LYS A 115 -28.03 4.53 -0.94
N LEU A 116 -27.33 4.18 -2.03
CA LEU A 116 -26.47 3.00 -2.08
C LEU A 116 -25.26 3.16 -1.15
N TYR A 117 -24.61 4.32 -1.19
CA TYR A 117 -23.49 4.67 -0.32
C TYR A 117 -23.84 4.49 1.17
N GLU A 118 -24.93 5.09 1.64
CA GLU A 118 -25.37 4.97 3.04
C GLU A 118 -25.66 3.52 3.44
N LYS A 119 -26.41 2.78 2.59
CA LYS A 119 -26.72 1.36 2.85
C LYS A 119 -25.46 0.48 2.88
N SER A 120 -24.49 0.78 2.03
CA SER A 120 -23.22 0.06 1.96
C SER A 120 -22.31 0.36 3.16
N LEU A 121 -22.37 1.59 3.70
CA LEU A 121 -21.72 2.00 4.94
C LEU A 121 -22.22 1.23 6.16
N GLU A 122 -23.55 1.06 6.27
CA GLU A 122 -24.17 0.27 7.34
C GLU A 122 -23.75 -1.21 7.27
N LYS A 123 -23.79 -1.80 6.06
CA LYS A 123 -23.45 -3.22 5.85
C LYS A 123 -21.99 -3.55 6.12
N THR A 124 -21.09 -2.62 5.88
CA THR A 124 -19.64 -2.82 6.06
C THR A 124 -19.17 -2.55 7.49
N GLY A 125 -20.06 -2.11 8.40
CA GLY A 125 -19.70 -1.74 9.77
C GLY A 125 -18.80 -0.49 9.83
N ALA A 126 -18.73 0.27 8.74
CA ALA A 126 -17.84 1.42 8.62
C ALA A 126 -18.25 2.59 9.54
N ASN A 127 -19.44 2.54 10.16
CA ASN A 127 -19.85 3.48 11.22
C ASN A 127 -19.04 3.34 12.53
N GLU A 128 -18.50 2.15 12.83
CA GLU A 128 -17.61 1.94 13.99
C GLU A 128 -16.13 2.14 13.63
N CYS A 129 -15.82 2.21 12.34
CA CYS A 129 -14.49 2.48 11.80
C CYS A 129 -14.39 3.93 11.32
N ARG A 130 -14.68 4.90 12.20
CA ARG A 130 -14.13 6.25 12.01
C ARG A 130 -12.60 6.12 11.98
N GLN A 131 -12.05 6.30 10.78
CA GLN A 131 -10.62 6.33 10.42
C GLN A 131 -9.91 4.98 10.28
N ARG A 132 -10.04 4.33 9.12
CA ARG A 132 -8.88 3.69 8.42
C ARG A 132 -8.94 3.91 6.92
N HIS A 133 -9.12 5.16 6.50
CA HIS A 133 -8.26 5.60 5.42
C HIS A 133 -6.82 5.52 5.92
N ILE A 134 -5.93 4.87 5.18
CA ILE A 134 -4.57 5.38 5.10
C ILE A 134 -4.65 6.43 4.00
N GLU A 135 -5.22 7.59 4.34
CA GLU A 135 -4.81 8.80 3.66
C GLU A 135 -3.30 8.87 3.86
N PRO A 136 -2.53 9.35 2.88
CA PRO A 136 -1.38 10.11 3.27
C PRO A 136 -1.98 11.30 4.01
N GLU A 137 -2.12 11.19 5.34
CA GLU A 137 -1.79 12.35 6.15
C GLU A 137 -0.51 12.89 5.51
N ASN A 138 -0.40 14.21 5.32
CA ASN A 138 0.90 14.85 5.28
C ASN A 138 1.59 14.41 6.58
N THR A 139 2.11 13.19 6.59
CA THR A 139 2.62 12.51 7.75
C THR A 139 4.05 12.95 7.67
N PRO A 140 4.47 13.90 8.51
CA PRO A 140 5.84 14.35 8.45
C PRO A 140 6.70 13.09 8.55
N GLY A 141 7.68 12.95 7.64
CA GLY A 141 8.58 11.80 7.66
C GLY A 141 9.18 11.65 9.07
N LEU A 142 9.42 10.42 9.51
CA LEU A 142 9.99 10.18 10.83
C LEU A 142 11.42 10.76 10.85
N ARG A 143 11.59 11.98 11.36
CA ARG A 143 12.86 12.74 11.35
C ARG A 143 13.70 12.37 12.58
N LEU A 144 14.21 11.14 12.63
CA LEU A 144 15.07 10.71 13.73
C LEU A 144 16.56 10.97 13.44
N PRO A 145 17.35 11.38 14.45
CA PRO A 145 18.79 11.58 14.34
C PRO A 145 19.60 10.36 13.88
N ALA A 146 19.11 9.13 14.05
CA ALA A 146 19.81 7.94 13.54
C ALA A 146 19.78 7.83 12.00
N PHE A 147 19.01 8.68 11.33
CA PHE A 147 19.16 8.90 9.89
C PHE A 147 20.27 9.90 9.55
N SER A 148 21.15 10.25 10.49
CA SER A 148 22.28 11.17 10.26
C SER A 148 23.29 10.63 9.25
N ASP A 149 23.41 9.29 9.13
CA ASP A 149 24.12 8.65 8.02
C ASP A 149 23.11 8.24 6.93
N GLU A 150 22.74 9.21 6.09
CA GLU A 150 21.88 8.95 4.93
C GLU A 150 22.49 7.91 3.98
N TYR A 151 23.81 7.80 3.93
CA TYR A 151 24.49 6.83 3.09
C TYR A 151 24.23 5.41 3.57
N PHE A 152 24.37 5.14 4.88
CA PHE A 152 24.03 3.85 5.46
C PHE A 152 22.53 3.52 5.27
N LYS A 153 21.65 4.50 5.51
CA LYS A 153 20.20 4.34 5.32
C LYS A 153 19.87 3.92 3.88
N ASN A 154 20.40 4.63 2.89
CA ASN A 154 20.13 4.33 1.48
C ASN A 154 20.68 2.95 1.09
N LYS A 155 21.92 2.63 1.50
CA LYS A 155 22.49 1.28 1.33
C LYS A 155 21.65 0.18 1.98
N PHE A 156 21.11 0.43 3.17
CA PHE A 156 20.27 -0.54 3.85
C PHE A 156 18.93 -0.76 3.13
N LEU A 157 18.33 0.32 2.60
CA LEU A 157 17.09 0.23 1.82
C LEU A 157 17.28 -0.54 0.52
N ASP A 158 18.48 -0.50 -0.05
CA ASP A 158 18.86 -1.18 -1.30
C ASP A 158 19.51 -2.56 -1.06
N LEU A 159 19.51 -3.07 0.18
CA LEU A 159 20.20 -4.30 0.55
C LEU A 159 19.58 -5.56 -0.09
N PHE A 160 18.28 -5.50 -0.39
CA PHE A 160 17.54 -6.55 -1.09
C PHE A 160 16.72 -5.95 -2.21
N SER A 161 16.69 -6.67 -3.32
CA SER A 161 15.91 -6.38 -4.50
C SER A 161 14.67 -7.29 -4.59
N ALA A 162 13.73 -6.91 -5.45
CA ALA A 162 12.57 -7.72 -5.76
C ALA A 162 12.96 -9.14 -6.22
N ARG A 163 14.05 -9.27 -6.99
CA ARG A 163 14.54 -10.57 -7.45
C ARG A 163 14.93 -11.50 -6.31
N ASP A 164 15.44 -10.98 -5.20
CA ASP A 164 15.93 -11.79 -4.07
C ASP A 164 14.81 -12.53 -3.31
N ILE A 165 13.56 -12.11 -3.53
CA ILE A 165 12.38 -12.68 -2.87
C ILE A 165 11.31 -13.15 -3.86
N ALA A 166 11.50 -12.97 -5.16
CA ALA A 166 10.55 -13.39 -6.18
C ALA A 166 10.50 -14.91 -6.32
N GLU A 167 9.31 -15.47 -6.41
CA GLU A 167 9.09 -16.87 -6.80
C GLU A 167 9.01 -16.98 -8.33
N SER A 168 9.65 -18.00 -8.89
CA SER A 168 9.62 -18.27 -10.33
C SER A 168 8.22 -18.67 -10.79
N LEU A 169 7.79 -18.14 -11.93
CA LEU A 169 6.50 -18.51 -12.53
C LEU A 169 6.65 -19.70 -13.48
N ILE A 170 5.82 -20.73 -13.32
CA ILE A 170 5.57 -21.66 -14.43
C ILE A 170 4.93 -20.92 -15.61
N SER A 171 5.11 -21.42 -16.83
CA SER A 171 4.70 -20.73 -18.05
C SER A 171 3.97 -21.68 -18.99
N PHE A 172 2.85 -21.23 -19.57
CA PHE A 172 2.05 -22.00 -20.51
C PHE A 172 1.89 -21.25 -21.82
N ASP A 173 1.93 -21.96 -22.94
CA ASP A 173 1.52 -21.38 -24.23
C ASP A 173 -0.01 -21.25 -24.26
N SER A 174 -0.53 -20.25 -24.98
CA SER A 174 -1.97 -19.94 -24.98
C SER A 174 -2.86 -21.09 -25.41
N GLU A 175 -2.36 -21.97 -26.28
CA GLU A 175 -3.08 -23.17 -26.75
C GLU A 175 -3.02 -24.36 -25.78
N THR A 176 -2.29 -24.22 -24.66
CA THR A 176 -2.22 -25.28 -23.64
C THR A 176 -3.62 -25.54 -23.07
N SER A 177 -4.05 -26.80 -23.00
CA SER A 177 -5.36 -27.12 -22.45
C SER A 177 -5.46 -26.77 -20.96
N VAL A 178 -6.64 -26.27 -20.56
CA VAL A 178 -6.91 -25.87 -19.16
C VAL A 178 -6.66 -27.02 -18.18
N LYS A 179 -7.01 -28.26 -18.56
CA LYS A 179 -6.77 -29.45 -17.74
C LYS A 179 -5.27 -29.65 -17.44
N LYS A 180 -4.42 -29.54 -18.47
CA LYS A 180 -2.96 -29.70 -18.31
C LYS A 180 -2.37 -28.59 -17.44
N ALA A 181 -2.86 -27.36 -17.59
CA ALA A 181 -2.43 -26.25 -16.73
C ALA A 181 -2.88 -26.44 -15.28
N ALA A 182 -4.12 -26.89 -15.04
CA ALA A 182 -4.62 -27.18 -13.69
C ALA A 182 -3.81 -28.30 -13.00
N ASP A 183 -3.45 -29.35 -13.72
CA ASP A 183 -2.59 -30.42 -13.21
C ASP A 183 -1.20 -29.89 -12.84
N ALA A 184 -0.61 -29.03 -13.69
CA ALA A 184 0.67 -28.39 -13.42
C ALA A 184 0.61 -27.41 -12.24
N PHE A 185 -0.46 -26.61 -12.09
CA PHE A 185 -0.68 -25.78 -10.91
C PHE A 185 -0.70 -26.58 -9.62
N ASN A 186 -1.36 -27.75 -9.61
CA ASN A 186 -1.40 -28.64 -8.46
C ASN A 186 -0.03 -29.27 -8.19
N TYR A 187 0.65 -29.74 -9.23
CA TYR A 187 1.97 -30.37 -9.11
C TYR A 187 3.03 -29.40 -8.55
N HIS A 188 3.10 -28.19 -9.10
CA HIS A 188 4.04 -27.15 -8.67
C HIS A 188 3.58 -26.39 -7.41
N LYS A 189 2.36 -26.64 -6.93
CA LYS A 189 1.73 -25.93 -5.79
C LYS A 189 1.72 -24.41 -5.97
N GLN A 190 1.57 -23.94 -7.20
CA GLN A 190 1.46 -22.52 -7.53
C GLN A 190 0.00 -22.12 -7.70
N SER A 191 -0.31 -20.86 -7.42
CA SER A 191 -1.61 -20.25 -7.70
C SER A 191 -1.59 -19.36 -8.94
N ILE A 192 -0.40 -19.02 -9.43
CA ILE A 192 -0.17 -18.16 -10.60
C ILE A 192 0.87 -18.74 -11.55
N ALA A 193 0.62 -18.55 -12.85
CA ALA A 193 1.53 -18.87 -13.93
C ALA A 193 1.58 -17.73 -14.94
N SER A 194 2.65 -17.63 -15.72
CA SER A 194 2.71 -16.76 -16.90
C SER A 194 2.05 -17.45 -18.10
N ILE A 195 1.54 -16.65 -19.04
CA ILE A 195 1.05 -17.14 -20.33
C ILE A 195 1.84 -16.53 -21.48
N ARG A 196 2.17 -17.37 -22.45
CA ARG A 196 2.89 -17.00 -23.67
C ARG A 196 1.98 -17.04 -24.87
N ILE A 197 2.05 -15.98 -25.67
CA ILE A 197 1.41 -15.89 -26.99
C ILE A 197 2.53 -15.60 -27.99
N ASN A 198 2.64 -16.43 -29.03
CA ASN A 198 3.70 -16.36 -30.03
C ASN A 198 5.12 -16.35 -29.41
N GLY A 199 5.33 -17.19 -28.38
CA GLY A 199 6.62 -17.35 -27.70
C GLY A 199 7.00 -16.22 -26.73
N LYS A 200 6.18 -15.17 -26.56
CA LYS A 200 6.42 -14.07 -25.63
C LYS A 200 5.45 -14.10 -24.46
N ILE A 201 5.91 -13.77 -23.26
CA ILE A 201 5.05 -13.62 -22.08
C ILE A 201 4.20 -12.35 -22.24
N GLN A 202 2.88 -12.50 -22.22
CA GLN A 202 1.94 -11.39 -22.45
C GLN A 202 0.94 -11.18 -21.31
N GLY A 203 0.87 -12.12 -20.37
CA GLY A 203 -0.04 -12.03 -19.23
C GLY A 203 0.21 -13.15 -18.23
N TYR A 204 -0.76 -13.35 -17.36
CA TYR A 204 -0.71 -14.40 -16.34
C TYR A 204 -2.04 -15.12 -16.20
N LEU A 205 -2.01 -16.27 -15.54
CA LEU A 205 -3.17 -17.11 -15.24
C LEU A 205 -3.29 -17.26 -13.74
N LYS A 206 -4.52 -17.20 -13.24
CA LYS A 206 -4.86 -17.56 -11.86
C LYS A 206 -5.46 -18.96 -11.87
N LYS A 207 -4.99 -19.82 -10.97
CA LYS A 207 -5.50 -21.20 -10.82
C LYS A 207 -7.02 -21.25 -10.67
N GLU A 208 -7.59 -20.35 -9.86
CA GLU A 208 -9.03 -20.27 -9.58
C GLU A 208 -9.84 -19.66 -10.73
N GLY A 209 -9.16 -18.98 -11.67
CA GLY A 209 -9.78 -18.29 -12.81
C GLY A 209 -9.80 -19.11 -14.11
N LEU A 210 -9.25 -20.33 -14.11
CA LEU A 210 -9.17 -21.17 -15.30
C LEU A 210 -10.56 -21.62 -15.78
N LYS A 211 -10.90 -21.24 -17.01
CA LYS A 211 -12.16 -21.50 -17.72
C LYS A 211 -11.85 -21.73 -19.21
N GLY A 212 -12.80 -22.32 -19.93
CA GLY A 212 -12.65 -22.61 -21.36
C GLY A 212 -11.87 -23.89 -21.65
N GLU A 213 -11.49 -24.08 -22.91
CA GLU A 213 -10.77 -25.27 -23.36
C GLU A 213 -9.25 -25.07 -23.29
N VAL A 214 -8.79 -23.86 -23.58
CA VAL A 214 -7.37 -23.49 -23.64
C VAL A 214 -7.05 -22.35 -22.68
N CYS A 215 -5.79 -22.26 -22.27
CA CYS A 215 -5.33 -21.27 -21.29
C CYS A 215 -5.54 -19.82 -21.75
N GLY A 216 -5.47 -19.56 -23.07
CA GLY A 216 -5.68 -18.23 -23.65
C GLY A 216 -7.00 -17.58 -23.24
N ASP A 217 -8.06 -18.38 -23.08
CA ASP A 217 -9.41 -17.93 -22.72
C ASP A 217 -9.50 -17.33 -21.31
N SER A 218 -8.51 -17.64 -20.45
CA SER A 218 -8.47 -17.23 -19.05
C SER A 218 -7.32 -16.26 -18.74
N MET A 219 -6.68 -15.71 -19.78
CA MET A 219 -5.56 -14.79 -19.61
C MET A 219 -5.98 -13.53 -18.85
N CYS A 220 -5.20 -13.19 -17.84
CA CYS A 220 -5.22 -11.90 -17.18
C CYS A 220 -4.08 -11.02 -17.70
N HIS A 221 -4.34 -9.72 -17.88
CA HIS A 221 -3.32 -8.75 -18.25
C HIS A 221 -2.62 -8.18 -17.02
N TYR A 222 -1.34 -7.85 -17.18
CA TYR A 222 -0.60 -7.09 -16.18
C TYR A 222 -1.03 -5.63 -16.22
N THR A 223 -1.23 -4.99 -15.06
CA THR A 223 -1.30 -3.53 -15.00
C THR A 223 0.11 -2.96 -14.88
N VAL A 224 0.32 -1.74 -15.40
CA VAL A 224 1.66 -1.10 -15.42
C VAL A 224 2.23 -0.93 -14.01
N ASP A 225 1.38 -0.62 -13.03
CA ASP A 225 1.77 -0.43 -11.63
C ASP A 225 1.90 -1.74 -10.82
N GLN A 226 1.68 -2.89 -11.46
CA GLN A 226 1.82 -4.23 -10.88
C GLN A 226 3.15 -4.90 -11.23
N VAL A 227 3.86 -4.38 -12.24
CA VAL A 227 5.14 -4.93 -12.72
C VAL A 227 6.29 -4.01 -12.32
N ILE A 228 7.27 -4.56 -11.60
CA ILE A 228 8.51 -3.87 -11.23
C ILE A 228 9.72 -4.57 -11.86
N LYS A 229 10.87 -3.90 -11.90
CA LYS A 229 12.13 -4.51 -12.32
C LYS A 229 12.68 -5.38 -11.20
N GLY A 230 13.39 -6.45 -11.56
CA GLY A 230 14.08 -7.29 -10.59
C GLY A 230 15.11 -6.56 -9.73
N THR A 231 15.60 -5.40 -10.19
CA THR A 231 16.53 -4.53 -9.45
C THR A 231 15.85 -3.57 -8.49
N ASP A 232 14.53 -3.41 -8.56
CA ASP A 232 13.79 -2.49 -7.70
C ASP A 232 13.79 -3.01 -6.26
N GLY A 233 13.72 -2.11 -5.28
CA GLY A 233 13.91 -2.47 -3.88
C GLY A 233 12.66 -3.09 -3.24
N LEU A 234 12.81 -3.65 -2.04
CA LEU A 234 11.66 -4.17 -1.27
C LEU A 234 10.61 -3.10 -0.96
N ARG A 235 10.99 -1.81 -1.01
CA ARG A 235 10.05 -0.70 -0.86
C ARG A 235 8.99 -0.68 -1.96
N ASP A 236 9.43 -0.88 -3.20
CA ASP A 236 8.58 -0.88 -4.39
C ASP A 236 7.66 -2.11 -4.36
N VAL A 237 8.18 -3.26 -3.92
CA VAL A 237 7.39 -4.48 -3.66
C VAL A 237 6.26 -4.21 -2.67
N ILE A 238 6.56 -3.65 -1.49
CA ILE A 238 5.55 -3.32 -0.48
C ILE A 238 4.52 -2.32 -1.03
N HIS A 239 4.96 -1.38 -1.86
CA HIS A 239 4.07 -0.41 -2.50
C HIS A 239 3.07 -1.08 -3.44
N VAL A 240 3.54 -1.96 -4.33
CA VAL A 240 2.71 -2.71 -5.28
C VAL A 240 1.72 -3.59 -4.52
N LEU A 241 2.21 -4.38 -3.55
CA LEU A 241 1.39 -5.29 -2.75
C LEU A 241 0.39 -4.60 -1.83
N THR A 242 0.51 -3.28 -1.64
CA THR A 242 -0.50 -2.50 -0.92
C THR A 242 -1.76 -2.28 -1.77
N ARG A 243 -1.63 -2.34 -3.10
CA ARG A 243 -2.72 -2.12 -4.07
C ARG A 243 -3.15 -3.40 -4.78
N HIS A 244 -2.21 -4.30 -5.00
CA HIS A 244 -2.39 -5.53 -5.77
C HIS A 244 -2.13 -6.76 -4.90
N ASP A 245 -2.74 -7.87 -5.26
CA ASP A 245 -2.47 -9.16 -4.60
C ASP A 245 -1.13 -9.76 -5.02
N TYR A 246 -0.63 -9.34 -6.18
CA TYR A 246 0.58 -9.84 -6.82
C TYR A 246 1.44 -8.68 -7.29
N CYS A 247 2.74 -8.81 -7.08
CA CYS A 247 3.77 -7.93 -7.61
C CYS A 247 4.63 -8.75 -8.58
N PHE A 248 4.53 -8.44 -9.87
CA PHE A 248 5.26 -9.15 -10.91
C PHE A 248 6.66 -8.56 -11.09
N VAL A 249 7.63 -9.43 -11.27
CA VAL A 249 9.04 -9.05 -11.37
C VAL A 249 9.56 -9.36 -12.76
N SER A 250 10.06 -8.30 -13.41
CA SER A 250 10.60 -8.37 -14.76
C SER A 250 12.13 -8.43 -14.78
N VAL A 251 12.67 -9.24 -15.68
CA VAL A 251 14.09 -9.37 -15.95
C VAL A 251 14.29 -9.27 -17.46
N LEU A 252 15.13 -8.32 -17.91
CA LEU A 252 15.39 -8.06 -19.33
C LEU A 252 14.12 -7.80 -20.17
N GLY A 253 13.09 -7.22 -19.54
CA GLY A 253 11.83 -6.87 -20.20
C GLY A 253 10.76 -7.98 -20.20
N GLU A 254 11.05 -9.16 -19.65
CA GLU A 254 10.07 -10.24 -19.50
C GLU A 254 9.73 -10.50 -18.04
N VAL A 255 8.46 -10.78 -17.76
CA VAL A 255 8.00 -11.14 -16.41
C VAL A 255 8.41 -12.58 -16.11
N SER A 256 9.32 -12.76 -15.16
CA SER A 256 9.88 -14.07 -14.80
C SER A 256 9.51 -14.52 -13.40
N GLY A 257 9.02 -13.61 -12.55
CA GLY A 257 8.70 -13.91 -11.16
C GLY A 257 7.49 -13.18 -10.63
N VAL A 258 7.01 -13.65 -9.49
CA VAL A 258 5.90 -13.06 -8.74
C VAL A 258 6.26 -12.98 -7.27
N ILE A 259 5.79 -11.92 -6.62
CA ILE A 259 5.84 -11.75 -5.18
C ILE A 259 4.40 -11.53 -4.71
N THR A 260 4.04 -12.16 -3.62
CA THR A 260 2.75 -12.05 -2.94
C THR A 260 2.96 -11.44 -1.55
N ARG A 261 1.86 -11.14 -0.84
CA ARG A 261 1.99 -10.69 0.55
C ARG A 261 2.60 -11.76 1.46
N ASP A 262 2.40 -13.04 1.18
CA ASP A 262 2.97 -14.11 2.00
C ASP A 262 4.51 -14.11 1.96
N ASP A 263 5.09 -13.69 0.84
CA ASP A 263 6.54 -13.58 0.66
C ASP A 263 7.18 -12.54 1.59
N ILE A 264 6.39 -11.66 2.23
CA ILE A 264 6.88 -10.74 3.26
C ILE A 264 7.26 -11.48 4.55
N ASN A 265 6.76 -12.71 4.75
CA ASN A 265 7.22 -13.59 5.82
C ASN A 265 8.59 -14.22 5.52
N LYS A 266 9.18 -14.04 4.33
CA LYS A 266 10.51 -14.58 4.01
C LYS A 266 11.60 -13.98 4.90
N PRO A 267 12.64 -14.76 5.29
CA PRO A 267 13.70 -14.30 6.18
C PRO A 267 14.35 -12.98 5.75
N GLN A 268 14.59 -12.78 4.44
CA GLN A 268 15.18 -11.57 3.87
C GLN A 268 14.36 -10.33 4.22
N VAL A 269 13.04 -10.40 4.02
CA VAL A 269 12.12 -9.28 4.29
C VAL A 269 11.98 -9.04 5.79
N ARG A 270 11.91 -10.11 6.59
CA ARG A 270 11.86 -10.00 8.06
C ARG A 270 13.12 -9.34 8.61
N MET A 271 14.30 -9.76 8.14
CA MET A 271 15.58 -9.15 8.51
C MET A 271 15.62 -7.68 8.13
N TRP A 272 15.17 -7.35 6.92
CA TRP A 272 15.09 -5.97 6.44
C TRP A 272 14.17 -5.10 7.31
N LEU A 273 12.93 -5.55 7.58
CA LEU A 273 11.98 -4.84 8.44
C LEU A 273 12.50 -4.71 9.88
N PHE A 274 13.12 -5.76 10.43
CA PHE A 274 13.69 -5.71 11.78
C PHE A 274 14.83 -4.70 11.87
N GLY A 275 15.68 -4.60 10.84
CA GLY A 275 16.71 -3.57 10.76
C GLY A 275 16.11 -2.16 10.68
N LEU A 276 15.03 -1.95 9.93
CA LEU A 276 14.31 -0.66 9.90
C LEU A 276 13.79 -0.26 11.29
N VAL A 277 13.15 -1.19 12.00
CA VAL A 277 12.64 -0.96 13.35
C VAL A 277 13.79 -0.68 14.33
N THR A 278 14.90 -1.41 14.21
CA THR A 278 16.10 -1.21 15.04
C THR A 278 16.70 0.17 14.83
N MET A 279 16.85 0.63 13.57
CA MET A 279 17.34 1.97 13.26
C MET A 279 16.45 3.07 13.85
N ILE A 280 15.12 2.87 13.83
CA ILE A 280 14.17 3.78 14.47
C ILE A 280 14.37 3.83 15.98
N GLU A 281 14.51 2.67 16.64
CA GLU A 281 14.75 2.61 18.08
C GLU A 281 16.07 3.28 18.48
N THR A 282 17.14 3.06 17.70
CA THR A 282 18.43 3.75 17.88
C THR A 282 18.28 5.26 17.68
N GLY A 283 17.49 5.71 16.70
CA GLY A 283 17.22 7.13 16.46
C GLY A 283 16.45 7.82 17.57
N ILE A 284 15.48 7.12 18.17
CA ILE A 284 14.78 7.59 19.36
C ILE A 284 15.77 7.75 20.52
N THR A 285 16.66 6.77 20.72
CA THR A 285 17.67 6.79 21.78
C THR A 285 18.60 8.00 21.65
N GLN A 286 19.16 8.22 20.45
CA GLN A 286 20.02 9.38 20.16
C GLN A 286 19.30 10.73 20.33
N LEU A 287 18.02 10.79 19.96
CA LEU A 287 17.22 12.01 20.15
C LEU A 287 17.00 12.33 21.62
N ILE A 288 16.80 11.31 22.46
CA ILE A 288 16.69 11.48 23.93
C ILE A 288 18.01 12.01 24.47
N GLU A 289 19.15 11.39 24.14
CA GLU A 289 20.47 11.81 24.62
C GLU A 289 20.80 13.25 24.24
N LYS A 290 20.44 13.66 23.01
CA LYS A 290 20.63 15.03 22.53
C LYS A 290 19.71 16.04 23.21
N SER A 291 18.47 15.64 23.51
CA SER A 291 17.44 16.55 24.05
C SER A 291 17.47 16.63 25.58
N TYR A 292 17.99 15.59 26.25
CA TYR A 292 18.05 15.45 27.70
C TYR A 292 19.47 15.04 28.15
N PRO A 293 20.43 15.98 28.15
CA PRO A 293 21.78 15.74 28.67
C PRO A 293 21.77 15.25 30.12
N GLU A 294 22.83 14.56 30.52
CA GLU A 294 23.04 14.09 31.91
C GLU A 294 21.88 13.24 32.47
N GLN A 295 21.17 12.52 31.59
CA GLN A 295 20.00 11.71 31.94
C GLN A 295 18.86 12.49 32.59
N ALA A 296 18.70 13.77 32.23
CA ALA A 296 17.57 14.58 32.69
C ALA A 296 16.23 13.87 32.45
N TRP A 297 16.09 13.08 31.38
CA TRP A 297 14.86 12.32 31.10
C TRP A 297 14.36 11.40 32.24
N ARG A 298 15.18 11.04 33.25
CA ARG A 298 14.77 10.18 34.37
C ARG A 298 13.53 10.68 35.10
N HIS A 299 13.36 12.00 35.23
CA HIS A 299 12.20 12.60 35.91
C HIS A 299 10.89 12.49 35.10
N THR A 300 10.95 12.08 33.83
CA THR A 300 9.77 11.88 32.98
C THR A 300 9.15 10.48 33.11
N LEU A 301 9.87 9.55 33.74
CA LEU A 301 9.41 8.17 33.95
C LEU A 301 8.83 7.99 35.37
N SER A 302 7.90 7.06 35.51
CA SER A 302 7.45 6.64 36.83
C SER A 302 8.52 5.86 37.58
N GLU A 303 8.50 5.94 38.91
CA GLU A 303 9.48 5.29 39.80
C GLU A 303 9.59 3.78 39.51
N GLY A 304 8.47 3.07 39.37
CA GLY A 304 8.47 1.63 39.08
C GLY A 304 9.08 1.25 37.71
N ARG A 305 8.97 2.12 36.69
CA ARG A 305 9.62 1.88 35.38
C ARG A 305 11.12 2.12 35.47
N LEU A 306 11.52 3.17 36.19
CA LEU A 306 12.93 3.49 36.42
C LEU A 306 13.63 2.38 37.21
N GLU A 307 13.03 1.90 38.29
CA GLU A 307 13.56 0.78 39.07
C GLU A 307 13.76 -0.48 38.24
N LYS A 308 12.81 -0.80 37.35
CA LYS A 308 12.91 -1.97 36.47
C LYS A 308 14.10 -1.84 35.51
N ALA A 309 14.28 -0.67 34.91
CA ALA A 309 15.42 -0.38 34.04
C ALA A 309 16.75 -0.45 34.80
N GLU A 310 16.81 0.08 36.02
CA GLU A 310 18.00 0.03 36.87
C GLU A 310 18.36 -1.40 37.28
N LYS A 311 17.37 -2.23 37.63
CA LYS A 311 17.57 -3.66 37.91
C LYS A 311 18.15 -4.39 36.69
N MET A 312 17.61 -4.14 35.50
CA MET A 312 18.13 -4.72 34.25
C MET A 312 19.55 -4.26 33.93
N CYS A 313 19.85 -2.97 34.14
CA CYS A 313 21.18 -2.39 33.93
C CYS A 313 22.21 -3.02 34.87
N LYS A 314 21.90 -3.08 36.18
CA LYS A 314 22.76 -3.73 37.18
C LYS A 314 23.02 -5.20 36.86
N GLU A 315 22.00 -5.93 36.41
CA GLU A 315 22.15 -7.34 36.03
C GLU A 315 23.04 -7.51 34.78
N ARG A 316 22.91 -6.63 33.77
CA ARG A 316 23.79 -6.64 32.58
C ARG A 316 25.24 -6.29 32.95
N GLN A 317 25.45 -5.27 33.78
CA GLN A 317 26.78 -4.89 34.26
C GLN A 317 27.44 -6.00 35.08
N ARG A 318 26.68 -6.70 35.93
CA ARG A 318 27.15 -7.90 36.66
C ARG A 318 27.65 -9.00 35.72
N ARG A 319 27.09 -9.11 34.51
CA ARG A 319 27.53 -10.05 33.46
C ARG A 319 28.65 -9.51 32.57
N ASN A 320 29.30 -8.42 32.97
CA ASN A 320 30.34 -7.71 32.21
C ASN A 320 29.86 -7.21 30.84
N LEU A 321 28.57 -6.91 30.69
CA LEU A 321 28.03 -6.27 29.49
C LEU A 321 28.05 -4.76 29.70
N HIS A 322 28.65 -4.03 28.76
CA HIS A 322 28.55 -2.58 28.74
C HIS A 322 27.12 -2.18 28.37
N CYS A 323 26.42 -1.49 29.27
CA CYS A 323 25.10 -0.93 28.99
C CYS A 323 24.87 0.35 29.78
N GLN A 324 24.21 1.30 29.14
CA GLN A 324 23.68 2.48 29.80
C GLN A 324 22.25 2.22 30.30
N LEU A 325 21.76 3.09 31.19
CA LEU A 325 20.41 2.97 31.71
C LEU A 325 19.34 3.10 30.61
N ILE A 326 19.60 3.98 29.62
CA ILE A 326 18.69 4.19 28.48
C ILE A 326 18.53 2.93 27.61
N ASP A 327 19.56 2.08 27.51
CA ASP A 327 19.54 0.81 26.77
C ASP A 327 18.67 -0.27 27.44
N CYS A 328 18.25 -0.01 28.68
CA CYS A 328 17.39 -0.91 29.45
C CYS A 328 15.91 -0.50 29.39
N LEU A 329 15.59 0.65 28.79
CA LEU A 329 14.22 1.09 28.57
C LEU A 329 13.57 0.36 27.39
N GLN A 330 12.25 0.14 27.49
CA GLN A 330 11.47 -0.35 26.35
C GLN A 330 11.25 0.76 25.32
N LEU A 331 10.96 0.39 24.06
CA LEU A 331 10.66 1.33 22.99
C LEU A 331 9.53 2.30 23.37
N SER A 332 8.48 1.79 24.02
CA SER A 332 7.35 2.59 24.52
C SER A 332 7.75 3.58 25.61
N ASP A 333 8.70 3.23 26.49
CA ASP A 333 9.23 4.13 27.52
C ASP A 333 10.08 5.23 26.89
N LYS A 334 10.99 4.86 25.97
CA LYS A 334 11.83 5.80 25.22
C LYS A 334 10.99 6.81 24.44
N ALA A 335 9.99 6.33 23.71
CA ALA A 335 9.08 7.21 22.99
C ALA A 335 8.25 8.08 23.95
N GLY A 336 7.85 7.55 25.11
CA GLY A 336 7.15 8.30 26.15
C GLY A 336 7.91 9.57 26.55
N ILE A 337 9.22 9.46 26.79
CA ILE A 337 10.11 10.59 27.11
C ILE A 337 9.99 11.73 26.07
N LEU A 338 9.97 11.39 24.78
CA LEU A 338 9.95 12.37 23.69
C LEU A 338 8.56 12.96 23.41
N ILE A 339 7.48 12.28 23.79
CA ILE A 339 6.11 12.70 23.46
C ILE A 339 5.62 13.85 24.36
N HIS A 340 6.23 14.02 25.54
CA HIS A 340 5.85 15.05 26.50
C HIS A 340 6.37 16.45 26.14
N ASP A 341 7.48 16.55 25.42
CA ASP A 341 8.03 17.82 24.95
C ASP A 341 7.58 18.11 23.51
N LYS A 342 7.00 19.30 23.29
CA LYS A 342 6.54 19.75 21.97
C LYS A 342 7.68 19.83 20.95
N LYS A 343 8.89 20.21 21.40
CA LYS A 343 10.05 20.33 20.51
C LYS A 343 10.51 18.96 20.03
N THR A 344 10.65 17.98 20.91
CA THR A 344 10.98 16.59 20.51
C THR A 344 9.87 15.93 19.68
N LEU A 345 8.59 16.20 19.99
CA LEU A 345 7.47 15.71 19.21
C LEU A 345 7.50 16.22 17.75
N ALA A 346 7.77 17.51 17.55
CA ALA A 346 7.95 18.10 16.23
C ALA A 346 9.20 17.56 15.52
N LEU A 347 10.30 17.33 16.25
CA LEU A 347 11.51 16.70 15.71
C LEU A 347 11.23 15.26 15.25
N MET A 348 10.37 14.50 15.92
CA MET A 348 9.94 13.18 15.46
C MET A 348 9.02 13.24 14.25
N GLY A 349 8.53 14.42 13.87
CA GLY A 349 7.61 14.59 12.76
C GLY A 349 6.15 14.28 13.13
N PHE A 350 5.72 14.60 14.36
CA PHE A 350 4.33 14.42 14.78
C PHE A 350 3.72 15.76 15.21
N ASP A 351 2.46 15.98 14.83
CA ASP A 351 1.71 17.18 15.22
C ASP A 351 1.03 17.00 16.58
N SER A 352 0.79 15.75 17.00
CA SER A 352 0.17 15.45 18.29
C SER A 352 0.78 14.24 19.00
N GLY A 353 0.86 14.33 20.33
CA GLY A 353 1.33 13.22 21.15
C GLY A 353 0.43 11.98 21.06
N LYS A 354 -0.86 12.14 20.74
CA LYS A 354 -1.79 11.03 20.51
C LYS A 354 -1.42 10.25 19.24
N GLN A 355 -1.10 10.95 18.15
CA GLN A 355 -0.64 10.36 16.89
C GLN A 355 0.70 9.63 17.11
N ALA A 356 1.65 10.26 17.80
CA ALA A 356 2.94 9.65 18.12
C ALA A 356 2.79 8.36 18.95
N LYS A 357 1.96 8.38 20.02
CA LYS A 357 1.69 7.18 20.84
C LYS A 357 1.11 6.03 20.02
N LYS A 358 0.18 6.32 19.10
CA LYS A 358 -0.40 5.31 18.21
C LYS A 358 0.67 4.67 17.33
N VAL A 359 1.52 5.47 16.71
CA VAL A 359 2.59 4.98 15.83
C VAL A 359 3.63 4.16 16.58
N VAL A 360 4.04 4.60 17.76
CA VAL A 360 5.00 3.88 18.59
C VAL A 360 4.44 2.52 19.00
N LYS A 361 3.16 2.44 19.37
CA LYS A 361 2.50 1.18 19.73
C LYS A 361 2.44 0.22 18.54
N GLU A 362 2.18 0.73 17.34
CA GLU A 362 2.26 -0.04 16.10
C GLU A 362 3.68 -0.57 15.88
N LEU A 363 4.71 0.30 15.92
CA LEU A 363 6.11 -0.14 15.77
C LEU A 363 6.53 -1.19 16.81
N GLU A 364 6.09 -1.05 18.07
CA GLU A 364 6.35 -2.03 19.12
C GLU A 364 5.68 -3.38 18.83
N SER A 365 4.44 -3.36 18.31
CA SER A 365 3.73 -4.56 17.84
C SER A 365 4.51 -5.26 16.73
N LEU A 366 4.83 -4.53 15.65
CA LEU A 366 5.59 -5.07 14.51
C LEU A 366 6.95 -5.62 14.95
N ARG A 367 7.68 -4.92 15.82
CA ARG A 367 8.96 -5.39 16.38
C ARG A 367 8.81 -6.75 17.07
N ASN A 368 7.77 -6.91 17.89
CA ASN A 368 7.55 -8.13 18.66
C ASN A 368 7.15 -9.28 17.73
N HIS A 369 6.25 -9.06 16.76
CA HIS A 369 5.89 -10.10 15.78
C HIS A 369 7.10 -10.52 14.92
N LEU A 370 7.95 -9.57 14.52
CA LEU A 370 9.20 -9.86 13.81
C LEU A 370 10.13 -10.75 14.66
N ALA A 371 10.36 -10.39 15.92
CA ALA A 371 11.24 -11.11 16.85
C ALA A 371 10.74 -12.52 17.19
N HIS A 372 9.43 -12.75 17.20
CA HIS A 372 8.82 -14.05 17.51
C HIS A 372 8.47 -14.91 16.29
N ALA A 373 8.94 -14.54 15.10
CA ALA A 373 8.64 -15.24 13.85
C ALA A 373 7.12 -15.40 13.56
N GLN A 374 6.28 -14.51 14.11
CA GLN A 374 4.83 -14.53 13.90
C GLN A 374 4.46 -13.98 12.52
N ASP A 375 3.26 -14.33 12.02
CA ASP A 375 2.76 -13.79 10.75
C ASP A 375 2.56 -12.26 10.87
N ILE A 376 3.29 -11.51 10.04
CA ILE A 376 3.26 -10.03 10.03
C ILE A 376 2.31 -9.47 8.96
N VAL A 377 1.80 -10.32 8.08
CA VAL A 377 0.92 -9.93 6.96
C VAL A 377 -0.50 -9.69 7.47
N LEU A 378 -1.01 -10.58 8.31
CA LEU A 378 -2.40 -10.52 8.81
C LEU A 378 -2.65 -9.32 9.73
N HIS A 379 -1.66 -8.92 10.52
CA HIS A 379 -1.85 -7.95 11.61
C HIS A 379 -1.07 -6.65 11.43
N ASP A 380 0.07 -6.69 10.73
CA ASP A 380 0.97 -5.54 10.64
C ASP A 380 1.12 -4.95 9.23
N TRP A 381 0.44 -5.47 8.20
CA TRP A 381 0.55 -4.97 6.82
C TRP A 381 0.45 -3.44 6.72
N ALA A 382 -0.60 -2.88 7.34
CA ALA A 382 -0.83 -1.44 7.34
C ALA A 382 0.32 -0.65 8.02
N GLN A 383 0.96 -1.25 9.01
CA GLN A 383 2.07 -0.66 9.75
C GLN A 383 3.36 -0.73 8.93
N ILE A 384 3.60 -1.87 8.26
CA ILE A 384 4.71 -2.07 7.31
C ILE A 384 4.62 -1.05 6.17
N ALA A 385 3.46 -0.94 5.54
CA ALA A 385 3.23 0.03 4.46
C ALA A 385 3.47 1.47 4.92
N ARG A 386 2.95 1.85 6.10
CA ARG A 386 3.20 3.19 6.68
C ARG A 386 4.67 3.44 7.01
N LEU A 387 5.34 2.45 7.60
CA LEU A 387 6.77 2.52 7.93
C LEU A 387 7.60 2.79 6.68
N VAL A 388 7.41 1.98 5.63
CA VAL A 388 8.11 2.12 4.34
C VAL A 388 7.81 3.47 3.68
N ASN A 389 6.55 3.91 3.69
CA ASN A 389 6.17 5.21 3.12
C ASN A 389 6.82 6.39 3.87
N ARG A 390 6.87 6.35 5.21
CA ARG A 390 7.49 7.42 6.02
C ARG A 390 8.99 7.57 5.80
N LEU A 391 9.68 6.48 5.46
CA LEU A 391 11.11 6.51 5.12
C LEU A 391 11.37 7.13 3.74
N SER A 392 10.34 7.17 2.89
CA SER A 392 10.38 7.64 1.50
C SER A 392 10.14 9.16 1.37
N ALA A 393 9.45 9.76 2.34
CA ALA A 393 9.05 11.18 2.33
C ALA A 393 10.15 12.16 2.78
N GLN A 394 11.42 11.75 2.75
CA GLN A 394 12.58 12.58 3.15
C GLN A 394 13.39 13.12 1.96
N LYS A 395 12.90 13.01 0.73
CA LYS A 395 13.51 13.69 -0.43
C LYS A 395 13.13 15.16 -0.50
#